data_AF-A0A6J7S1M4-F1
#
_entry.id   AF-A0A6J7S1M4-F1
#
_cell.length_a   1.000
_cell.length_b   1.000
_cell.length_c   1.000
_cell.angle_alpha   90.00
_cell.angle_beta   90.00
_cell.angle_gamma   90.00
#
_symmetry.space_group_name_H-M   'P 1'
#
loop_
_entity.id
_entity.type
_entity.pdbx_description
1 polymer ?
#
loop_
_entity_poly.entity_id
_entity_poly.type
_entity_poly.pdbx_seq_one_letter_code
_entity_poly.pdbx_strand_id
1 'polypeptide(L)'
;MQKNINLRGHEVFTFQWSKRGEALVILHGGLSHSEKVKKYLLPAVKRDFKVFAYDRTGHGRTANQKGSIRFNFQTKELIAFLEDVVKEPAH
;
A
#
# COMPACT_ATOMS: atom_id res chain seq x y z
N MET A 1 -2.25 11.83 2.55
CA MET A 1 -0.95 11.92 3.25
C MET A 1 -0.01 10.91 2.62
N GLN A 2 1.23 11.30 2.33
CA GLN A 2 2.29 10.40 1.88
C GLN A 2 3.37 10.36 2.97
N LYS A 3 3.91 9.19 3.30
CA LYS A 3 4.97 9.05 4.30
C LYS A 3 5.68 7.70 4.18
N ASN A 4 6.89 7.62 4.73
CA ASN A 4 7.48 6.33 5.09
C ASN A 4 6.91 5.86 6.42
N ILE A 5 6.75 4.55 6.56
CA ILE A 5 6.38 3.89 7.80
C ILE A 5 7.33 2.72 8.06
N ASN A 6 7.64 2.49 9.32
CA ASN A 6 8.28 1.26 9.74
C ASN A 6 7.25 0.13 9.78
N LEU A 7 7.30 -0.76 8.81
CA LEU A 7 6.49 -1.97 8.76
C LEU A 7 7.35 -3.15 9.23
N ARG A 8 7.28 -3.45 10.53
CA ARG A 8 7.98 -4.58 11.18
C ARG A 8 9.48 -4.63 10.88
N GLY A 9 10.16 -3.48 10.94
CA GLY A 9 11.60 -3.36 10.70
C GLY A 9 11.98 -3.01 9.26
N HIS A 10 11.01 -2.80 8.37
CA HIS A 10 11.26 -2.33 7.01
C HIS A 10 10.56 -1.00 6.72
N GLU A 11 11.29 -0.01 6.21
CA GLU A 11 10.70 1.27 5.82
C GLU A 11 9.96 1.15 4.49
N VAL A 12 8.65 1.34 4.53
CA VAL A 12 7.74 1.24 3.39
C VAL A 12 7.13 2.60 3.08
N PHE A 13 7.20 3.03 1.81
CA PHE A 13 6.56 4.25 1.35
C PHE A 13 5.06 4.02 1.10
N THR A 14 4.21 4.85 1.69
CA THR A 14 2.75 4.67 1.64
C THR A 14 2.00 5.98 1.43
N PHE A 15 0.84 5.85 0.80
CA PHE A 15 -0.20 6.84 0.70
C PHE A 15 -1.45 6.42 1.46
N GLN A 16 -2.08 7.39 2.10
CA GLN A 16 -3.47 7.32 2.54
C GLN A 16 -4.22 8.54 2.00
N TRP A 17 -5.30 8.30 1.26
CA TRP A 17 -6.21 9.34 0.77
C TRP A 17 -7.60 9.12 1.30
N SER A 18 -8.30 10.22 1.59
CA SER A 18 -9.58 10.20 2.30
C SER A 18 -9.47 9.55 3.69
N LYS A 19 -10.35 9.91 4.60
CA LYS A 19 -10.47 9.28 5.93
C LYS A 19 -11.92 8.84 6.20
N ARG A 20 -12.72 8.72 5.14
CA ARG A 20 -14.16 8.45 5.19
C ARG A 20 -14.44 7.19 4.37
N GLY A 21 -15.46 6.44 4.78
CA GLY A 21 -15.86 5.19 4.13
C GLY A 21 -15.05 3.98 4.58
N GLU A 22 -15.36 2.83 4.00
CA GLU A 22 -14.67 1.56 4.26
C GLU A 22 -13.24 1.60 3.72
N ALA A 23 -12.34 0.80 4.30
CA ALA A 23 -10.96 0.72 3.84
C ALA A 23 -10.88 0.01 2.48
N LEU A 24 -10.05 0.57 1.60
CA LEU A 24 -9.70 -0.02 0.31
C LEU A 24 -8.18 0.00 0.15
N VAL A 25 -7.56 -1.16 -0.04
CA VAL A 25 -6.11 -1.27 -0.25
C VAL A 25 -5.82 -1.58 -1.71
N ILE A 26 -5.24 -0.63 -2.42
CA ILE A 26 -4.92 -0.80 -3.84
C ILE A 26 -3.47 -1.26 -4.01
N LEU A 27 -3.31 -2.47 -4.56
CA LEU A 27 -2.01 -3.06 -4.89
C LEU A 27 -1.63 -2.75 -6.34
N HIS A 28 -0.48 -2.12 -6.53
CA HIS A 28 0.06 -1.89 -7.87
C HIS A 28 0.66 -3.18 -8.47
N GLY A 29 0.73 -3.27 -9.81
CA GLY A 29 1.39 -4.39 -10.52
C GLY A 29 2.93 -4.40 -10.39
N GLY A 30 3.58 -5.46 -10.90
CA GLY A 30 5.01 -5.74 -10.68
C GLY A 30 6.03 -4.81 -11.35
N LEU A 31 5.63 -3.94 -12.27
CA LEU A 31 6.49 -2.90 -12.88
C LEU A 31 5.92 -1.50 -12.65
N SER A 32 5.27 -1.31 -11.50
CA SER A 32 4.52 -0.10 -11.15
C SER A 32 4.83 0.36 -9.73
N HIS A 33 4.13 1.39 -9.26
CA HIS A 33 4.25 1.97 -7.93
C HIS A 33 2.94 2.68 -7.53
N SER A 34 2.77 2.94 -6.24
CA SER A 34 1.54 3.44 -5.62
C SER A 34 1.10 4.83 -6.10
N GLU A 35 2.01 5.66 -6.60
CA GLU A 35 1.66 6.99 -7.13
C GLU A 35 0.73 6.90 -8.38
N LYS A 36 0.78 5.78 -9.12
CA LYS A 36 -0.14 5.52 -10.23
C LYS A 36 -1.59 5.41 -9.76
N VAL A 37 -1.83 4.97 -8.52
CA VAL A 37 -3.17 4.93 -7.92
C VAL A 37 -3.77 6.33 -7.87
N LYS A 38 -3.00 7.33 -7.43
CA LYS A 38 -3.44 8.73 -7.39
C LYS A 38 -3.92 9.23 -8.76
N LYS A 39 -3.18 8.88 -9.82
CA LYS A 39 -3.45 9.37 -11.17
C LYS A 39 -4.66 8.70 -11.81
N TYR A 40 -4.81 7.38 -11.65
CA TYR A 40 -5.74 6.60 -12.47
C TYR A 40 -6.95 6.06 -11.71
N LEU A 41 -6.82 5.73 -10.43
CA LEU A 41 -7.86 5.03 -9.67
C LEU A 41 -8.52 5.93 -8.63
N LEU A 42 -7.74 6.79 -7.97
CA LEU A 42 -8.21 7.61 -6.88
C LEU A 42 -9.46 8.47 -7.22
N PRO A 43 -9.59 9.10 -8.40
CA PRO A 43 -10.81 9.85 -8.74
C PRO A 43 -12.09 9.02 -8.69
N ALA A 44 -12.02 7.72 -9.01
CA ALA A 44 -13.17 6.83 -9.03
C ALA A 44 -13.60 6.36 -7.64
N VAL A 45 -12.67 6.22 -6.70
CA VAL A 45 -12.93 5.58 -5.39
C VAL A 45 -12.89 6.53 -4.19
N LYS A 46 -12.22 7.69 -4.29
CA LYS A 46 -11.96 8.56 -3.14
C LYS A 46 -13.20 9.15 -2.45
N ARG A 47 -14.35 9.13 -3.13
CA ARG A 47 -15.61 9.66 -2.58
C ARG A 47 -16.17 8.71 -1.52
N ASP A 48 -16.04 7.41 -1.77
CA ASP A 48 -16.77 6.37 -1.04
C ASP A 48 -15.85 5.53 -0.13
N PHE A 49 -14.52 5.58 -0.33
CA PHE A 49 -13.56 4.77 0.41
C PHE A 49 -12.44 5.58 1.10
N LYS A 50 -11.91 4.99 2.18
CA LYS A 50 -10.63 5.33 2.80
C LYS A 50 -9.53 4.56 2.08
N VAL A 51 -8.84 5.23 1.16
CA VAL A 51 -7.96 4.58 0.19
C VAL A 51 -6.54 4.53 0.70
N PHE A 52 -5.97 3.33 0.72
CA PHE A 52 -4.57 3.08 1.01
C PHE A 52 -3.87 2.53 -0.23
N ALA A 53 -2.61 2.93 -0.42
CA ALA A 53 -1.71 2.28 -1.36
C ALA A 53 -0.30 2.39 -0.81
N TYR A 54 0.54 1.41 -1.08
CA TYR A 54 1.95 1.47 -0.68
C TYR A 54 2.82 0.89 -1.79
N ASP A 55 4.07 1.33 -1.82
CA ASP A 55 5.08 0.77 -2.70
C ASP A 55 5.54 -0.57 -2.08
N ARG A 56 5.18 -1.69 -2.72
CA ARG A 56 5.61 -3.01 -2.28
C ARG A 56 7.13 -3.11 -2.32
N THR A 57 7.73 -3.88 -1.41
CA THR A 57 9.20 -3.98 -1.32
C THR A 57 9.85 -4.20 -2.69
N GLY A 58 10.90 -3.42 -2.98
CA GLY A 58 11.62 -3.44 -4.26
C GLY A 58 10.96 -2.62 -5.39
N HIS A 59 9.93 -1.83 -5.10
CA HIS A 59 9.25 -0.97 -6.07
C HIS A 59 9.19 0.47 -5.59
N GLY A 60 9.04 1.40 -6.56
CA GLY A 60 8.84 2.82 -6.28
C GLY A 60 9.90 3.38 -5.35
N ARG A 61 9.48 3.82 -4.16
CA ARG A 61 10.33 4.43 -3.13
C ARG A 61 10.67 3.48 -1.97
N THR A 62 10.13 2.27 -1.97
CA THR A 62 10.43 1.26 -0.95
C THR A 62 11.66 0.47 -1.39
N ALA A 63 12.68 0.43 -0.52
CA ALA A 63 13.92 -0.27 -0.79
C ALA A 63 13.69 -1.77 -1.05
N ASN A 64 14.66 -2.42 -1.70
CA ASN A 64 14.57 -3.86 -1.93
C ASN A 64 14.98 -4.66 -0.68
N GLN A 65 14.43 -5.86 -0.54
CA GLN A 65 14.91 -6.90 0.38
C GLN A 65 15.10 -8.21 -0.35
N LYS A 66 16.00 -9.07 0.15
CA LYS A 66 16.25 -10.38 -0.45
C LYS A 66 14.96 -11.22 -0.46
N GLY A 67 14.51 -11.61 -1.65
CA GLY A 67 13.32 -12.45 -1.83
C GLY A 67 11.98 -11.70 -1.92
N SER A 68 12.00 -10.36 -1.91
CA SER A 68 10.82 -9.48 -1.95
C SER A 68 9.88 -9.69 -3.13
N ILE A 69 10.40 -10.15 -4.27
CA ILE A 69 9.61 -10.37 -5.50
C ILE A 69 8.78 -11.67 -5.43
N ARG A 70 9.04 -12.55 -4.44
CA ARG A 70 8.29 -13.80 -4.27
C ARG A 70 6.93 -13.50 -3.64
N PHE A 71 5.88 -14.18 -4.12
CA PHE A 71 4.52 -14.00 -3.60
C PHE A 71 4.42 -14.18 -2.09
N ASN A 72 5.04 -15.22 -1.51
CA ASN A 72 4.99 -15.44 -0.06
C ASN A 72 5.54 -14.26 0.76
N PHE A 73 6.53 -13.53 0.24
CA PHE A 73 7.01 -12.31 0.88
C PHE A 73 5.95 -11.22 0.78
N GLN A 74 5.46 -10.96 -0.43
CA GLN A 74 4.46 -9.91 -0.68
C GLN A 74 3.15 -10.14 0.08
N THR A 75 2.72 -11.39 0.22
CA THR A 75 1.56 -11.77 1.03
C THR A 75 1.77 -11.43 2.51
N LYS A 76 2.91 -11.80 3.08
CA LYS A 76 3.22 -11.48 4.49
C LYS A 76 3.34 -9.98 4.72
N GLU A 77 3.92 -9.25 3.77
CA GLU A 77 3.99 -7.80 3.80
C GLU A 77 2.59 -7.16 3.77
N LEU A 78 1.70 -7.62 2.88
CA LEU A 78 0.33 -7.14 2.82
C LEU A 78 -0.43 -7.41 4.12
N ILE A 79 -0.28 -8.62 4.69
CA ILE A 79 -0.89 -8.97 5.98
C ILE A 79 -0.39 -8.00 7.06
N ALA A 80 0.92 -7.75 7.14
CA ALA A 80 1.48 -6.79 8.07
C ALA A 80 0.91 -5.37 7.85
N PHE A 81 0.78 -4.94 6.59
CA PHE A 81 0.21 -3.63 6.27
C PHE A 81 -1.26 -3.52 6.70
N LEU A 82 -2.05 -4.57 6.50
CA LEU A 82 -3.44 -4.64 6.95
C LEU A 82 -3.55 -4.59 8.47
N GLU A 83 -2.74 -5.39 9.19
CA GLU A 83 -2.76 -5.49 10.66
C GLU A 83 -2.22 -4.23 11.35
N ASP A 84 -1.15 -3.62 10.83
CA ASP A 84 -0.39 -2.59 11.54
C ASP A 84 -0.75 -1.17 11.07
N VAL A 85 -1.31 -1.02 9.86
CA VAL A 85 -1.61 0.28 9.23
C VAL A 85 -3.10 0.48 9.01
N VAL A 86 -3.77 -0.49 8.38
CA VAL A 86 -5.19 -0.34 8.01
C VAL A 86 -6.10 -0.56 9.22
N LYS A 87 -5.86 -1.61 10.01
CA LYS A 87 -6.50 -1.92 11.31
C LYS A 87 -8.03 -2.09 11.27
N GLU A 88 -8.56 -2.38 10.10
CA GLU A 88 -9.99 -2.65 9.85
C GLU A 88 -10.12 -3.56 8.61
N PRO A 89 -11.27 -4.23 8.40
CA PRO A 89 -11.53 -4.96 7.17
C PRO A 89 -11.37 -4.06 5.94
N ALA A 90 -10.71 -4.56 4.91
CA ALA A 90 -10.44 -3.81 3.70
C ALA A 90 -10.83 -4.62 2.45
N HIS A 91 -11.35 -3.91 1.45
CA HIS A 91 -11.49 -4.38 0.08
C HIS A 91 -10.15 -4.37 -0.66
#